data_AF-A0A7Y5GF79-F1
#
_entry.id   AF-A0A7Y5GF79-F1
#
_cell.length_a   1.000
_cell.length_b   1.000
_cell.length_c   1.000
_cell.angle_alpha   90.00
_cell.angle_beta   90.00
_cell.angle_gamma   90.00
#
_symmetry.space_group_name_H-M   'P 1'
#
loop_
_entity.id
_entity.type
_entity.pdbx_description
1 polymer ?
#
loop_
_entity_poly.entity_id
_entity_poly.type
_entity_poly.pdbx_seq_one_letter_code
_entity_poly.pdbx_strand_id
1 'polypeptide(L)'
;MFKSNRQIVRRKVWIALLLGLSAAPVSLWAQGAVETQRARIRRYPAVWPVGPAPGSLPSWAGPGKMRFSRWDGGRIETAKAFLSGWPGLNPPNPDYLYTMTNWYDPKTVQFAKQAGLNLVWVTLSVGFSDETEAAHREEVRRYIDACHREGIRVMAYESIGNMFWEDMFEKVPESKAWVQLDSNGKPVPYSAATFKMMGRITRYMANLSHPAWRALLMKRIDLAIESGADGIMYDNNFGATLVELYQQIMRYALSRKNDFLVMANFHRDTYVLNRLLNCITTEDSIEPGLYSTASQGYGDLKPHYPYLLAVGDKKLINNFGLMRIHETLSEGWKPVMIEASRREHQERMVGFMSPQRSQLAMAEAMMFGVGYEHYVEGRPAHLLSIGDPEAVATWQAIGKYNRFFAGHEDLYVGARSKAPLAVILDDGSAGVELFDGLAARSVPFEVLYEKDVDRTALSRFKAIALLTARSVRTPALSAMEEFVRKGGRIVAVRDAATLDEYGVPRARPSFLASDNKVIAYDRLPGVDQLAATLREVSGEPPVSLTGPPAVLWNLTVQPGQRRTLVHILNYSLQPIRNVGLMVRGAYSSVRLISPDGDQTLAAPTLSPTAASAAIPELKIYTVVALDWK
;
A
#
# COMPACT_ATOMS: atom_id res chain seq x y z
N MET A 1 -37.35 -61.54 -45.13
CA MET A 1 -36.11 -62.19 -45.62
C MET A 1 -35.13 -61.10 -46.06
N PHE A 2 -33.88 -61.19 -45.58
CA PHE A 2 -32.66 -60.50 -46.03
C PHE A 2 -32.53 -58.96 -45.96
N LYS A 3 -31.62 -58.55 -45.04
CA LYS A 3 -30.48 -57.58 -45.12
C LYS A 3 -30.35 -56.81 -46.46
N SER A 4 -29.89 -55.55 -46.55
CA SER A 4 -29.03 -54.69 -45.73
C SER A 4 -29.04 -53.27 -46.35
N ASN A 5 -28.80 -52.18 -45.61
CA ASN A 5 -27.53 -51.42 -45.65
C ASN A 5 -27.61 -50.06 -44.91
N ARG A 6 -26.41 -49.56 -44.60
CA ARG A 6 -25.99 -48.52 -43.65
C ARG A 6 -26.57 -47.10 -43.83
N GLN A 7 -26.66 -46.41 -42.69
CA GLN A 7 -27.02 -45.01 -42.49
C GLN A 7 -25.87 -44.02 -42.77
N ILE A 8 -26.21 -42.88 -43.39
CA ILE A 8 -25.39 -41.68 -43.54
C ILE A 8 -26.25 -40.44 -43.14
N VAL A 9 -25.79 -39.75 -42.09
CA VAL A 9 -25.54 -38.29 -41.95
C VAL A 9 -26.68 -37.26 -42.24
N ARG A 10 -27.03 -36.50 -41.16
CA ARG A 10 -27.39 -35.04 -41.05
C ARG A 10 -28.58 -34.53 -41.91
N ARG A 11 -29.41 -33.54 -41.54
CA ARG A 11 -29.24 -32.32 -40.74
C ARG A 11 -30.63 -31.65 -40.56
N LYS A 12 -30.87 -31.08 -39.37
CA LYS A 12 -31.60 -29.82 -39.03
C LYS A 12 -33.01 -29.54 -39.58
N VAL A 13 -33.96 -29.31 -38.67
CA VAL A 13 -34.83 -28.10 -38.61
C VAL A 13 -35.12 -27.76 -37.14
N TRP A 14 -35.32 -26.46 -36.89
CA TRP A 14 -35.41 -25.68 -35.66
C TRP A 14 -36.80 -25.62 -34.97
N ILE A 15 -36.79 -25.06 -33.73
CA ILE A 15 -37.81 -24.28 -32.96
C ILE A 15 -37.87 -24.85 -31.52
N ALA A 16 -37.18 -24.31 -30.50
CA ALA A 16 -37.34 -23.05 -29.75
C ALA A 16 -38.54 -23.02 -28.77
N LEU A 17 -38.29 -23.20 -27.46
CA LEU A 17 -38.84 -22.38 -26.35
C LEU A 17 -38.33 -22.82 -24.95
N LEU A 18 -37.50 -21.94 -24.36
CA LEU A 18 -37.38 -21.50 -22.96
C LEU A 18 -37.71 -22.44 -21.78
N LEU A 19 -36.69 -22.71 -20.96
CA LEU A 19 -36.72 -22.40 -19.53
C LEU A 19 -35.30 -22.01 -19.08
N GLY A 20 -35.13 -20.72 -18.79
CA GLY A 20 -33.88 -20.15 -18.33
C GLY A 20 -33.65 -20.48 -16.85
N LEU A 21 -32.52 -21.11 -16.57
CA LEU A 21 -31.85 -21.04 -15.29
C LEU A 21 -30.47 -20.44 -15.57
N SER A 22 -30.42 -19.11 -15.48
CA SER A 22 -29.18 -18.36 -15.44
C SER A 22 -28.37 -18.83 -14.23
N ALA A 23 -27.31 -19.58 -14.49
CA ALA A 23 -26.21 -19.72 -13.55
C ALA A 23 -25.62 -18.32 -13.34
N ALA A 24 -25.98 -17.68 -12.24
CA ALA A 24 -25.30 -16.47 -11.78
C ALA A 24 -23.83 -16.82 -11.54
N PRO A 25 -22.86 -16.03 -12.05
CA PRO A 25 -21.48 -16.20 -11.66
C PRO A 25 -21.40 -15.91 -10.16
N VAL A 26 -20.98 -16.91 -9.40
CA VAL A 26 -20.63 -16.77 -7.99
C VAL A 26 -19.48 -15.77 -7.94
N SER A 27 -19.79 -14.55 -7.51
CA SER A 27 -18.80 -13.53 -7.22
C SER A 27 -17.87 -14.07 -6.14
N LEU A 28 -16.62 -14.35 -6.55
CA LEU A 28 -15.50 -14.64 -5.67
C LEU A 28 -15.15 -13.34 -4.94
N TRP A 29 -15.69 -13.18 -3.74
CA TRP A 29 -15.29 -12.13 -2.81
C TRP A 29 -13.88 -12.43 -2.31
N ALA A 30 -12.86 -11.95 -3.02
CA ALA A 30 -11.52 -11.80 -2.48
C ALA A 30 -11.47 -10.51 -1.64
N GLN A 31 -10.95 -10.63 -0.40
CA GLN A 31 -10.63 -9.53 0.53
C GLN A 31 -11.75 -8.47 0.72
N GLY A 32 -12.64 -8.73 1.69
CA GLY A 32 -13.56 -7.69 2.15
C GLY A 32 -14.52 -8.05 3.29
N ALA A 33 -14.48 -9.27 3.85
CA ALA A 33 -15.58 -9.76 4.68
C ALA A 33 -15.41 -9.69 6.22
N VAL A 34 -14.26 -9.31 6.80
CA VAL A 34 -14.10 -9.35 8.29
C VAL A 34 -13.54 -8.09 8.94
N GLU A 35 -13.68 -6.93 8.30
CA GLU A 35 -13.36 -5.64 8.95
C GLU A 35 -14.60 -4.88 9.43
N THR A 36 -15.81 -5.43 9.22
CA THR A 36 -17.07 -4.77 9.58
C THR A 36 -17.73 -5.33 10.84
N GLN A 37 -16.97 -5.60 11.90
CA GLN A 37 -17.61 -5.60 13.22
C GLN A 37 -17.83 -4.16 13.67
N ARG A 38 -19.05 -3.67 13.38
CA ARG A 38 -19.67 -2.48 13.95
C ARG A 38 -19.76 -2.60 15.48
N ALA A 39 -18.65 -2.44 16.18
CA ALA A 39 -18.63 -2.17 17.61
C ALA A 39 -18.29 -0.68 17.81
N ARG A 40 -19.22 0.07 18.41
CA ARG A 40 -19.11 1.50 18.76
C ARG A 40 -18.11 1.77 19.91
N ILE A 41 -16.94 1.15 19.87
CA ILE A 41 -15.94 1.20 20.94
C ILE A 41 -14.77 2.07 20.46
N ARG A 42 -14.26 2.95 21.34
CA ARG A 42 -13.03 3.74 21.15
C ARG A 42 -11.96 2.87 20.47
N ARG A 43 -11.73 3.05 19.16
CA ARG A 43 -10.72 2.26 18.43
C ARG A 43 -9.30 2.70 18.75
N TYR A 44 -9.12 3.95 19.18
CA TYR A 44 -7.81 4.56 19.34
C TYR A 44 -7.65 5.24 20.69
N PRO A 45 -6.42 5.24 21.24
CA PRO A 45 -6.16 5.90 22.51
C PRO A 45 -6.20 7.42 22.33
N ALA A 46 -6.81 8.12 23.29
CA ALA A 46 -6.80 9.59 23.30
C ALA A 46 -5.37 10.14 23.41
N VAL A 47 -4.50 9.42 24.13
CA VAL A 47 -3.06 9.68 24.22
C VAL A 47 -2.32 8.50 23.62
N TRP A 48 -1.66 8.72 22.48
CA TRP A 48 -0.84 7.69 21.86
C TRP A 48 0.39 7.37 22.72
N PRO A 49 0.73 6.09 22.92
CA PRO A 49 2.01 5.73 23.51
C PRO A 49 3.17 6.25 22.65
N VAL A 50 4.32 6.44 23.28
CA VAL A 50 5.55 6.82 22.58
C VAL A 50 5.93 5.69 21.61
N GLY A 51 6.00 6.04 20.32
CA GLY A 51 6.47 5.14 19.27
C GLY A 51 7.99 4.94 19.29
N PRO A 52 8.53 4.09 18.40
CA PRO A 52 9.98 3.93 18.26
C PRO A 52 10.63 5.24 17.82
N ALA A 53 11.89 5.44 18.23
CA ALA A 53 12.68 6.60 17.83
C ALA A 53 13.38 6.36 16.48
N PRO A 54 13.75 7.42 15.73
CA PRO A 54 14.50 7.29 14.47
C PRO A 54 15.80 6.49 14.59
N GLY A 55 16.45 6.50 15.75
CA GLY A 55 17.64 5.71 16.03
C GLY A 55 17.42 4.19 16.07
N SER A 56 16.18 3.73 16.00
CA SER A 56 15.83 2.30 15.86
C SER A 56 15.91 1.79 14.42
N LEU A 57 16.23 2.66 13.45
CA LEU A 57 16.40 2.25 12.07
C LEU A 57 17.86 1.96 11.72
N PRO A 58 18.13 0.87 11.00
CA PRO A 58 19.42 0.68 10.37
C PRO A 58 19.60 1.65 9.19
N SER A 59 20.85 2.03 8.88
CA SER A 59 21.16 3.07 7.87
C SER A 59 20.73 2.74 6.44
N TRP A 60 20.50 1.46 6.15
CA TRP A 60 20.00 0.97 4.87
C TRP A 60 18.48 1.14 4.73
N ALA A 61 17.75 1.30 5.85
CA ALA A 61 16.30 1.38 5.90
C ALA A 61 15.84 2.83 6.08
N GLY A 62 15.33 3.44 5.01
CA GLY A 62 14.72 4.76 5.06
C GLY A 62 13.85 5.04 3.84
N PRO A 63 13.00 6.09 3.88
CA PRO A 63 12.23 6.54 2.74
C PRO A 63 13.10 6.71 1.49
N GLY A 64 12.62 6.22 0.36
CA GLY A 64 13.31 6.28 -0.93
C GLY A 64 14.39 5.21 -1.13
N LYS A 65 14.70 4.40 -0.11
CA LYS A 65 15.76 3.38 -0.20
C LYS A 65 15.26 1.97 -0.49
N MET A 66 13.95 1.71 -0.32
CA MET A 66 13.40 0.35 -0.33
C MET A 66 13.09 -0.13 -1.76
N ARG A 67 13.56 -1.33 -2.09
CA ARG A 67 13.28 -2.05 -3.35
C ARG A 67 12.91 -3.49 -2.97
N PHE A 68 11.62 -3.75 -2.92
CA PHE A 68 11.06 -4.80 -2.07
C PHE A 68 10.25 -5.83 -2.84
N SER A 69 10.30 -7.09 -2.39
CA SER A 69 9.41 -8.15 -2.87
C SER A 69 8.94 -9.04 -1.73
N ARG A 70 7.66 -9.36 -1.74
CA ARG A 70 7.12 -10.54 -1.08
C ARG A 70 7.68 -11.77 -1.75
N TRP A 71 8.26 -12.66 -0.94
CA TRP A 71 9.02 -13.82 -1.37
C TRP A 71 8.59 -15.07 -0.59
N ASP A 72 7.27 -15.24 -0.51
CA ASP A 72 6.63 -16.30 0.24
C ASP A 72 6.85 -17.66 -0.44
N GLY A 73 7.21 -18.68 0.36
CA GLY A 73 7.52 -20.00 -0.15
C GLY A 73 8.01 -20.96 0.93
N GLY A 74 8.56 -22.08 0.49
CA GLY A 74 8.95 -23.18 1.36
C GLY A 74 7.78 -24.08 1.74
N ARG A 75 8.09 -25.11 2.54
CA ARG A 75 7.17 -26.22 2.84
C ARG A 75 5.93 -25.75 3.59
N ILE A 76 6.12 -24.87 4.57
CA ILE A 76 5.04 -24.41 5.44
C ILE A 76 4.12 -23.42 4.74
N GLU A 77 4.67 -22.53 3.89
CA GLU A 77 3.85 -21.65 3.04
C GLU A 77 3.01 -22.46 2.06
N THR A 78 3.61 -23.47 1.44
CA THR A 78 2.90 -24.33 0.49
C THR A 78 1.74 -25.08 1.18
N ALA A 79 1.96 -25.58 2.40
CA ALA A 79 0.91 -26.18 3.21
C ALA A 79 -0.18 -25.16 3.58
N LYS A 80 0.20 -23.94 3.99
CA LYS A 80 -0.74 -22.84 4.26
C LYS A 80 -1.63 -22.58 3.04
N ALA A 81 -1.02 -22.39 1.88
CA ALA A 81 -1.69 -22.06 0.64
C ALA A 81 -2.69 -23.15 0.20
N PHE A 82 -2.28 -24.43 0.29
CA PHE A 82 -3.15 -25.58 0.04
C PHE A 82 -4.37 -25.57 0.97
N LEU A 83 -4.15 -25.47 2.29
CA LEU A 83 -5.20 -25.49 3.32
C LEU A 83 -6.08 -24.22 3.33
N SER A 84 -5.66 -23.18 2.59
CA SER A 84 -6.39 -21.92 2.43
C SER A 84 -7.23 -21.87 1.16
N GLY A 85 -7.03 -22.82 0.24
CA GLY A 85 -7.73 -22.86 -1.05
C GLY A 85 -7.18 -21.86 -2.06
N TRP A 86 -5.87 -21.62 -2.07
CA TRP A 86 -5.26 -20.68 -3.03
C TRP A 86 -5.38 -21.18 -4.48
N PRO A 87 -5.58 -20.27 -5.46
CA PRO A 87 -5.63 -20.61 -6.88
C PRO A 87 -4.40 -21.39 -7.33
N GLY A 88 -4.61 -22.52 -8.02
CA GLY A 88 -3.54 -23.38 -8.53
C GLY A 88 -2.85 -24.25 -7.47
N LEU A 89 -3.18 -24.09 -6.19
CA LEU A 89 -2.75 -24.99 -5.12
C LEU A 89 -3.92 -25.81 -4.56
N ASN A 90 -5.16 -25.46 -4.91
CA ASN A 90 -6.34 -26.28 -4.67
C ASN A 90 -7.35 -26.14 -5.84
N PRO A 91 -7.57 -27.17 -6.69
CA PRO A 91 -6.80 -28.41 -6.74
C PRO A 91 -5.32 -28.11 -7.07
N PRO A 92 -4.38 -28.91 -6.55
CA PRO A 92 -2.95 -28.61 -6.68
C PRO A 92 -2.45 -28.83 -8.11
N ASN A 93 -1.84 -27.82 -8.68
CA ASN A 93 -0.95 -27.97 -9.82
C ASN A 93 0.40 -28.50 -9.30
N PRO A 94 0.87 -29.68 -9.77
CA PRO A 94 2.14 -30.27 -9.32
C PRO A 94 3.35 -29.34 -9.47
N ASP A 95 3.38 -28.54 -10.54
CA ASP A 95 4.50 -27.63 -10.81
C ASP A 95 4.54 -26.46 -9.83
N TYR A 96 3.37 -25.95 -9.45
CA TYR A 96 3.26 -24.85 -8.48
C TYR A 96 3.59 -25.37 -7.09
N LEU A 97 3.11 -26.57 -6.75
CA LEU A 97 3.45 -27.26 -5.50
C LEU A 97 4.96 -27.45 -5.40
N TYR A 98 5.59 -27.98 -6.45
CA TYR A 98 7.04 -28.21 -6.47
C TYR A 98 7.80 -26.89 -6.34
N THR A 99 7.43 -25.86 -7.11
CA THR A 99 8.13 -24.58 -7.09
C THR A 99 8.02 -23.90 -5.73
N MET A 100 6.81 -23.79 -5.19
CA MET A 100 6.58 -23.14 -3.89
C MET A 100 7.28 -23.90 -2.75
N THR A 101 7.20 -25.23 -2.75
CA THR A 101 7.84 -26.06 -1.71
C THR A 101 9.35 -25.87 -1.68
N ASN A 102 9.98 -25.66 -2.84
CA ASN A 102 11.43 -25.54 -2.99
C ASN A 102 11.87 -24.09 -3.27
N TRP A 103 11.02 -23.09 -3.02
CA TRP A 103 11.29 -21.69 -3.36
C TRP A 103 12.51 -21.12 -2.61
N TYR A 104 12.80 -21.66 -1.43
CA TYR A 104 13.98 -21.34 -0.61
C TYR A 104 15.23 -22.17 -0.97
N ASP A 105 15.34 -22.62 -2.23
CA ASP A 105 16.63 -22.96 -2.84
C ASP A 105 17.47 -21.69 -3.01
N PRO A 106 18.72 -21.62 -2.49
CA PRO A 106 19.61 -20.47 -2.66
C PRO A 106 19.77 -19.94 -4.09
N LYS A 107 19.50 -20.75 -5.13
CA LYS A 107 19.51 -20.30 -6.52
C LYS A 107 18.46 -19.22 -6.82
N THR A 108 17.32 -19.22 -6.11
CA THR A 108 16.26 -18.22 -6.35
C THR A 108 16.68 -16.82 -5.90
N VAL A 109 17.70 -16.69 -5.04
CA VAL A 109 18.28 -15.39 -4.65
C VAL A 109 18.80 -14.62 -5.88
N GLN A 110 19.23 -15.32 -6.94
CA GLN A 110 19.68 -14.67 -8.17
C GLN A 110 18.56 -13.91 -8.87
N PHE A 111 17.30 -14.33 -8.75
CA PHE A 111 16.17 -13.57 -9.28
C PHE A 111 16.05 -12.23 -8.55
N ALA A 112 16.11 -12.22 -7.22
CA ALA A 112 16.05 -10.99 -6.43
C ALA A 112 17.22 -10.03 -6.78
N LYS A 113 18.43 -10.57 -6.91
CA LYS A 113 19.62 -9.82 -7.33
C LYS A 113 19.47 -9.20 -8.72
N GLN A 114 19.00 -9.97 -9.71
CA GLN A 114 18.80 -9.49 -11.08
C GLN A 114 17.75 -8.37 -11.18
N ALA A 115 16.73 -8.43 -10.33
CA ALA A 115 15.73 -7.37 -10.19
C ALA A 115 16.20 -6.18 -9.33
N GLY A 116 17.43 -6.19 -8.80
CA GLY A 116 17.96 -5.09 -7.97
C GLY A 116 17.19 -4.87 -6.67
N LEU A 117 16.55 -5.92 -6.14
CA LEU A 117 15.92 -5.89 -4.84
C LEU A 117 16.99 -5.74 -3.75
N ASN A 118 16.67 -5.02 -2.68
CA ASN A 118 17.53 -4.92 -1.49
C ASN A 118 16.86 -5.46 -0.23
N LEU A 119 15.58 -5.82 -0.31
CA LEU A 119 14.81 -6.39 0.78
C LEU A 119 13.84 -7.42 0.18
N VAL A 120 13.76 -8.59 0.81
CA VAL A 120 12.68 -9.55 0.60
C VAL A 120 12.04 -9.87 1.94
N TRP A 121 10.79 -10.31 1.97
CA TRP A 121 10.28 -11.03 3.13
C TRP A 121 10.13 -12.52 2.83
N VAL A 122 10.31 -13.36 3.82
CA VAL A 122 10.22 -14.83 3.69
C VAL A 122 9.33 -15.40 4.78
N THR A 123 8.52 -16.40 4.45
CA THR A 123 7.65 -17.11 5.39
C THR A 123 8.49 -17.74 6.50
N LEU A 124 8.36 -17.26 7.75
CA LEU A 124 8.95 -17.91 8.91
C LEU A 124 7.93 -18.78 9.64
N SER A 125 6.74 -18.22 9.88
CA SER A 125 5.67 -18.88 10.62
C SER A 125 4.29 -18.47 10.11
N VAL A 126 3.36 -19.43 10.02
CA VAL A 126 2.02 -19.21 9.43
C VAL A 126 0.88 -19.62 10.37
N GLY A 127 1.23 -20.14 11.56
CA GLY A 127 0.27 -20.56 12.58
C GLY A 127 0.26 -22.06 12.89
N PHE A 128 1.23 -22.83 12.38
CA PHE A 128 1.47 -24.20 12.87
C PHE A 128 2.30 -24.15 14.17
N SER A 129 2.41 -25.30 14.84
CA SER A 129 3.23 -25.46 16.03
C SER A 129 4.72 -25.30 15.71
N ASP A 130 5.48 -24.86 16.72
CA ASP A 130 6.92 -24.66 16.57
C ASP A 130 7.65 -25.94 16.16
N GLU A 131 7.17 -27.10 16.61
CA GLU A 131 7.71 -28.40 16.25
C GLU A 131 7.53 -28.68 14.75
N THR A 132 6.31 -28.47 14.22
CA THR A 132 6.01 -28.68 12.80
C THR A 132 6.77 -27.71 11.89
N GLU A 133 6.94 -26.46 12.31
CA GLU A 133 7.67 -25.44 11.53
C GLU A 133 9.20 -25.56 11.64
N ALA A 134 9.75 -26.42 12.51
CA ALA A 134 11.20 -26.45 12.82
C ALA A 134 12.10 -26.70 11.60
N ALA A 135 11.77 -27.70 10.77
CA ALA A 135 12.56 -28.01 9.58
C ALA A 135 12.50 -26.89 8.52
N HIS A 136 11.35 -26.21 8.42
CA HIS A 136 11.17 -25.06 7.54
C HIS A 136 11.99 -23.85 8.03
N ARG A 137 12.03 -23.59 9.34
CA ARG A 137 12.86 -22.51 9.89
C ARG A 137 14.35 -22.70 9.59
N GLU A 138 14.86 -23.93 9.61
CA GLU A 138 16.26 -24.19 9.23
C GLU A 138 16.52 -24.00 7.73
N GLU A 139 15.53 -24.25 6.88
CA GLU A 139 15.58 -23.89 5.46
C GLU A 139 15.61 -22.37 5.26
N VAL A 140 14.73 -21.64 5.95
CA VAL A 140 14.68 -20.17 5.95
C VAL A 140 15.99 -19.57 6.43
N ARG A 141 16.60 -20.08 7.50
CA ARG A 141 17.89 -19.61 8.01
C ARG A 141 18.99 -19.69 6.94
N ARG A 142 19.12 -20.84 6.27
CA ARG A 142 20.09 -21.01 5.17
C ARG A 142 19.81 -20.09 3.99
N TYR A 143 18.53 -19.80 3.73
CA TYR A 143 18.11 -18.87 2.69
C TYR A 143 18.48 -17.42 3.03
N ILE A 144 18.24 -17.00 4.28
CA ILE A 144 18.65 -15.67 4.78
C ILE A 144 20.16 -15.49 4.63
N ASP A 145 20.96 -16.49 5.04
CA ASP A 145 22.41 -16.47 4.84
C ASP A 145 22.79 -16.27 3.36
N ALA A 146 22.03 -16.86 2.42
CA ALA A 146 22.24 -16.68 0.99
C ALA A 146 21.86 -15.29 0.49
N CYS A 147 20.74 -14.73 0.96
CA CYS A 147 20.35 -13.35 0.67
C CYS A 147 21.41 -12.35 1.13
N HIS A 148 21.92 -12.51 2.36
CA HIS A 148 22.92 -11.61 2.93
C HIS A 148 24.24 -11.62 2.16
N ARG A 149 24.67 -12.78 1.63
CA ARG A 149 25.86 -12.86 0.76
C ARG A 149 25.73 -12.04 -0.53
N GLU A 150 24.50 -11.79 -0.96
CA GLU A 150 24.18 -10.99 -2.15
C GLU A 150 23.75 -9.54 -1.80
N GLY A 151 23.88 -9.14 -0.52
CA GLY A 151 23.52 -7.80 -0.05
C GLY A 151 22.01 -7.55 0.05
N ILE A 152 21.20 -8.61 0.08
CA ILE A 152 19.73 -8.54 0.18
C ILE A 152 19.33 -8.76 1.63
N ARG A 153 18.57 -7.83 2.20
CA ARG A 153 18.01 -7.89 3.56
C ARG A 153 16.77 -8.76 3.60
N VAL A 154 16.44 -9.31 4.77
CA VAL A 154 15.30 -10.21 4.93
C VAL A 154 14.39 -9.84 6.09
N MET A 155 13.10 -9.69 5.83
CA MET A 155 12.05 -9.69 6.86
C MET A 155 11.47 -11.10 7.03
N ALA A 156 11.25 -11.54 8.27
CA ALA A 156 10.53 -12.77 8.55
C ALA A 156 9.01 -12.51 8.56
N TYR A 157 8.24 -13.15 7.70
CA TYR A 157 6.78 -13.14 7.76
C TYR A 157 6.29 -14.04 8.89
N GLU A 158 5.40 -13.50 9.71
CA GLU A 158 4.66 -14.20 10.75
C GLU A 158 3.16 -13.85 10.69
N SER A 159 2.29 -14.85 10.81
CA SER A 159 0.88 -14.57 11.11
C SER A 159 0.71 -14.24 12.60
N ILE A 160 0.13 -13.07 12.91
CA ILE A 160 -0.07 -12.65 14.31
C ILE A 160 -1.15 -13.44 15.04
N GLY A 161 -2.08 -14.04 14.29
CA GLY A 161 -3.33 -14.57 14.84
C GLY A 161 -3.86 -15.84 14.19
N ASN A 162 -3.26 -16.36 13.12
CA ASN A 162 -3.71 -17.65 12.57
C ASN A 162 -3.23 -18.82 13.43
N MET A 163 -4.13 -19.79 13.62
CA MET A 163 -3.84 -21.05 14.29
C MET A 163 -4.34 -22.20 13.42
N PHE A 164 -3.41 -23.02 12.90
CA PHE A 164 -3.73 -24.32 12.30
C PHE A 164 -4.08 -25.29 13.43
N TRP A 165 -5.36 -25.27 13.81
CA TRP A 165 -5.82 -25.74 15.11
C TRP A 165 -5.60 -27.24 15.35
N GLU A 166 -5.65 -28.08 14.31
CA GLU A 166 -5.41 -29.52 14.47
C GLU A 166 -3.98 -29.79 14.93
N ASP A 167 -3.00 -29.22 14.22
CA ASP A 167 -1.58 -29.34 14.57
C ASP A 167 -1.28 -28.72 15.94
N MET A 168 -1.84 -27.53 16.19
CA MET A 168 -1.66 -26.83 17.46
C MET A 168 -2.29 -27.60 18.63
N PHE A 169 -3.48 -28.16 18.49
CA PHE A 169 -4.14 -28.91 19.57
C PHE A 169 -3.51 -30.27 19.83
N GLU A 170 -2.91 -30.89 18.81
CA GLU A 170 -2.21 -32.16 18.95
C GLU A 170 -0.86 -31.96 19.65
N LYS A 171 -0.05 -31.01 19.16
CA LYS A 171 1.34 -30.82 19.61
C LYS A 171 1.50 -29.83 20.75
N VAL A 172 0.53 -28.95 20.94
CA VAL A 172 0.48 -27.96 22.02
C VAL A 172 -0.93 -27.99 22.66
N PRO A 173 -1.29 -29.06 23.41
CA PRO A 173 -2.67 -29.28 23.85
C PRO A 173 -3.31 -28.14 24.63
N GLU A 174 -2.52 -27.37 25.37
CA GLU A 174 -2.94 -26.16 26.09
C GLU A 174 -3.43 -25.03 25.16
N SER A 175 -3.07 -25.07 23.88
CA SER A 175 -3.47 -24.08 22.87
C SER A 175 -4.96 -24.03 22.59
N LYS A 176 -5.71 -25.06 23.01
CA LYS A 176 -7.18 -25.05 23.04
C LYS A 176 -7.74 -23.85 23.82
N ALA A 177 -7.04 -23.39 24.85
CA ALA A 177 -7.41 -22.22 25.65
C ALA A 177 -7.03 -20.88 24.98
N TRP A 178 -6.22 -20.90 23.93
CA TRP A 178 -5.67 -19.70 23.29
C TRP A 178 -6.54 -19.20 22.13
N VAL A 179 -7.62 -19.91 21.80
CA VAL A 179 -8.49 -19.60 20.66
C VAL A 179 -9.38 -18.40 20.95
N GLN A 180 -9.57 -17.53 19.96
CA GLN A 180 -10.58 -16.48 20.01
C GLN A 180 -11.97 -17.12 19.95
N LEU A 181 -12.80 -16.82 20.96
CA LEU A 181 -14.19 -17.26 21.00
C LEU A 181 -15.14 -16.13 20.56
N ASP A 182 -16.22 -16.49 19.88
CA ASP A 182 -17.33 -15.60 19.57
C ASP A 182 -18.26 -15.41 20.78
N SER A 183 -19.32 -14.62 20.62
CA SER A 183 -20.32 -14.36 21.67
C SER A 183 -21.08 -15.62 22.12
N ASN A 184 -21.01 -16.72 21.36
CA ASN A 184 -21.64 -18.00 21.68
C ASN A 184 -20.63 -19.01 22.26
N GLY A 185 -19.39 -18.58 22.53
CA GLY A 185 -18.33 -19.45 23.04
C GLY A 185 -17.73 -20.39 21.98
N LYS A 186 -17.95 -20.15 20.68
CA LYS A 186 -17.39 -20.97 19.59
C LYS A 186 -16.08 -20.37 19.05
N PRO A 187 -15.11 -21.21 18.65
CA PRO A 187 -13.92 -20.76 17.92
C PRO A 187 -14.25 -19.90 16.70
N VAL A 188 -13.57 -18.76 16.57
CA VAL A 188 -13.70 -17.87 15.41
C VAL A 188 -12.84 -18.41 14.24
N PRO A 189 -13.43 -18.79 13.10
CA PRO A 189 -12.67 -19.21 11.92
C PRO A 189 -11.94 -18.03 11.26
N TYR A 190 -10.77 -18.27 10.68
CA TYR A 190 -10.12 -17.27 9.82
C TYR A 190 -10.89 -17.11 8.51
N SER A 191 -11.34 -15.90 8.22
CA SER A 191 -12.37 -15.66 7.21
C SER A 191 -11.89 -15.53 5.78
N ALA A 192 -10.61 -15.25 5.54
CA ALA A 192 -10.10 -15.09 4.17
C ALA A 192 -9.77 -16.44 3.50
N ALA A 193 -9.87 -17.56 4.23
CA ALA A 193 -9.68 -18.89 3.67
C ALA A 193 -10.95 -19.44 3.02
N THR A 194 -10.78 -20.16 1.92
CA THR A 194 -11.89 -20.82 1.20
C THR A 194 -12.14 -22.23 1.74
N PHE A 195 -12.59 -22.34 3.00
CA PHE A 195 -12.76 -23.64 3.68
C PHE A 195 -13.71 -24.61 2.98
N LYS A 196 -14.64 -24.12 2.14
CA LYS A 196 -15.53 -24.98 1.34
C LYS A 196 -14.74 -25.96 0.47
N MET A 197 -13.57 -25.55 -0.04
CA MET A 197 -12.70 -26.41 -0.86
C MET A 197 -12.01 -27.50 -0.03
N MET A 198 -11.88 -27.28 1.28
CA MET A 198 -11.31 -28.25 2.23
C MET A 198 -12.36 -29.16 2.86
N GLY A 199 -13.65 -28.82 2.76
CA GLY A 199 -14.73 -29.52 3.45
C GLY A 199 -14.74 -29.34 4.97
N ARG A 200 -13.85 -28.51 5.53
CA ARG A 200 -13.70 -28.25 6.97
C ARG A 200 -12.96 -26.95 7.24
N ILE A 201 -13.09 -26.43 8.46
CA ILE A 201 -12.31 -25.29 8.94
C ILE A 201 -10.88 -25.77 9.23
N THR A 202 -9.89 -25.12 8.62
CA THR A 202 -8.46 -25.45 8.81
C THR A 202 -7.74 -24.48 9.75
N ARG A 203 -8.32 -23.29 9.98
CA ARG A 203 -7.71 -22.23 10.82
C ARG A 203 -8.71 -21.55 11.74
N TYR A 204 -8.31 -21.37 13.00
CA TYR A 204 -8.97 -20.48 13.96
C TYR A 204 -8.13 -19.22 14.18
N MET A 205 -8.80 -18.15 14.62
CA MET A 205 -8.14 -16.96 15.16
C MET A 205 -7.68 -17.23 16.58
N ALA A 206 -6.44 -16.85 16.91
CA ALA A 206 -5.94 -16.84 18.27
C ALA A 206 -6.45 -15.60 19.03
N ASN A 207 -6.67 -15.77 20.33
CA ASN A 207 -6.96 -14.67 21.25
C ASN A 207 -5.66 -13.88 21.51
N LEU A 208 -5.54 -12.72 20.86
CA LEU A 208 -4.38 -11.83 20.97
C LEU A 208 -4.15 -11.26 22.38
N SER A 209 -5.09 -11.45 23.32
CA SER A 209 -4.91 -11.10 24.74
C SER A 209 -4.38 -12.25 25.59
N HIS A 210 -4.36 -13.48 25.08
CA HIS A 210 -3.97 -14.65 25.87
C HIS A 210 -2.46 -14.61 26.18
N PRO A 211 -2.03 -14.65 27.45
CA PRO A 211 -0.62 -14.52 27.82
C PRO A 211 0.31 -15.52 27.14
N ALA A 212 -0.11 -16.79 27.03
CA ALA A 212 0.69 -17.83 26.38
C ALA A 212 0.81 -17.62 24.85
N TRP A 213 -0.22 -17.07 24.20
CA TRP A 213 -0.12 -16.71 22.77
C TRP A 213 0.86 -15.55 22.58
N ARG A 214 0.78 -14.52 23.42
CA ARG A 214 1.75 -13.41 23.39
C ARG A 214 3.17 -13.89 23.65
N ALA A 215 3.37 -14.82 24.58
CA ALA A 215 4.67 -15.43 24.84
C ALA A 215 5.21 -16.19 23.60
N LEU A 216 4.33 -16.91 22.88
CA LEU A 216 4.69 -17.55 21.62
C LEU A 216 5.11 -16.53 20.55
N LEU A 217 4.40 -15.41 20.41
CA LEU A 217 4.79 -14.33 19.48
C LEU A 217 6.18 -13.77 19.85
N MET A 218 6.47 -13.55 21.13
CA MET A 218 7.80 -13.08 21.55
C MET A 218 8.90 -14.11 21.24
N LYS A 219 8.62 -15.40 21.49
CA LYS A 219 9.52 -16.49 21.13
C LYS A 219 9.82 -16.51 19.63
N ARG A 220 8.83 -16.23 18.78
CA ARG A 220 9.02 -16.18 17.33
C ARG A 220 9.83 -14.97 16.87
N ILE A 221 9.81 -13.85 17.60
CA ILE A 221 10.78 -12.76 17.40
C ILE A 221 12.20 -13.25 17.66
N ASP A 222 12.43 -13.99 18.75
CA ASP A 222 13.76 -14.58 19.00
C ASP A 222 14.17 -15.53 17.88
N LEU A 223 13.27 -16.42 17.44
CA LEU A 223 13.53 -17.33 16.33
C LEU A 223 13.83 -16.58 15.02
N ALA A 224 13.16 -15.46 14.74
CA ALA A 224 13.43 -14.64 13.57
C ALA A 224 14.85 -14.03 13.62
N ILE A 225 15.24 -13.48 14.78
CA ILE A 225 16.56 -12.90 15.01
C ILE A 225 17.66 -13.97 14.93
N GLU A 226 17.44 -15.12 15.57
CA GLU A 226 18.34 -16.29 15.52
C GLU A 226 18.48 -16.84 14.09
N SER A 227 17.42 -16.76 13.27
CA SER A 227 17.47 -17.13 11.85
C SER A 227 18.24 -16.14 10.98
N GLY A 228 18.68 -15.01 11.55
CA GLY A 228 19.40 -13.95 10.84
C GLY A 228 18.53 -12.85 10.25
N ALA A 229 17.23 -12.80 10.53
CA ALA A 229 16.36 -11.79 9.93
C ALA A 229 16.79 -10.35 10.31
N ASP A 230 16.58 -9.41 9.38
CA ASP A 230 16.77 -7.98 9.58
C ASP A 230 15.51 -7.32 10.19
N GLY A 231 14.36 -7.99 10.10
CA GLY A 231 13.13 -7.59 10.76
C GLY A 231 12.04 -8.65 10.72
N ILE A 232 10.87 -8.31 11.21
CA ILE A 232 9.67 -9.15 11.22
C ILE A 232 8.48 -8.41 10.63
N MET A 233 7.64 -9.13 9.90
CA MET A 233 6.38 -8.66 9.36
C MET A 233 5.24 -9.48 9.95
N TYR A 234 4.24 -8.79 10.51
CA TYR A 234 3.03 -9.39 11.02
C TYR A 234 1.83 -9.20 10.09
N ASP A 235 1.23 -10.31 9.68
CA ASP A 235 -0.01 -10.34 8.91
C ASP A 235 -1.20 -10.74 9.78
N ASN A 236 -2.43 -10.55 9.27
CA ASN A 236 -3.69 -10.91 9.91
C ASN A 236 -3.99 -10.13 11.20
N ASN A 237 -3.81 -8.81 11.14
CA ASN A 237 -3.96 -7.87 12.24
C ASN A 237 -5.40 -7.62 12.66
N PHE A 238 -6.05 -8.64 13.24
CA PHE A 238 -7.43 -8.58 13.71
C PHE A 238 -7.47 -8.64 15.25
N GLY A 239 -8.02 -7.60 15.89
CA GLY A 239 -8.31 -7.65 17.32
C GLY A 239 -8.35 -6.28 17.99
N ALA A 240 -9.01 -6.23 19.14
CA ALA A 240 -9.14 -4.99 19.92
C ALA A 240 -7.86 -4.61 20.69
N THR A 241 -6.93 -5.55 20.91
CA THR A 241 -5.74 -5.35 21.75
C THR A 241 -4.45 -5.13 20.95
N LEU A 242 -4.56 -4.70 19.69
CA LEU A 242 -3.41 -4.50 18.82
C LEU A 242 -2.49 -3.38 19.34
N VAL A 243 -3.05 -2.34 19.97
CA VAL A 243 -2.26 -1.23 20.52
C VAL A 243 -1.33 -1.72 21.64
N GLU A 244 -1.83 -2.52 22.58
CA GLU A 244 -1.01 -3.07 23.67
C GLU A 244 -0.04 -4.13 23.15
N LEU A 245 -0.49 -4.97 22.22
CA LEU A 245 0.33 -6.04 21.65
C LEU A 245 1.52 -5.46 20.86
N TYR A 246 1.31 -4.47 20.00
CA TYR A 246 2.39 -3.88 19.22
C TYR A 246 3.38 -3.07 20.06
N GLN A 247 2.92 -2.43 21.14
CA GLN A 247 3.84 -1.86 22.12
C GLN A 247 4.73 -2.93 22.76
N GLN A 248 4.17 -4.10 23.08
CA GLN A 248 4.94 -5.21 23.62
C GLN A 248 5.93 -5.76 22.58
N ILE A 249 5.47 -6.03 21.35
CA ILE A 249 6.30 -6.51 20.23
C ILE A 249 7.48 -5.56 20.00
N MET A 250 7.24 -4.25 19.85
CA MET A 250 8.31 -3.29 19.60
C MET A 250 9.34 -3.25 20.72
N ARG A 251 8.88 -3.13 21.98
CA ARG A 251 9.80 -3.08 23.13
C ARG A 251 10.61 -4.35 23.22
N TYR A 252 9.98 -5.51 22.99
CA TYR A 252 10.67 -6.79 22.99
C TYR A 252 11.71 -6.84 21.88
N ALA A 253 11.31 -6.64 20.62
CA ALA A 253 12.19 -6.66 19.45
C ALA A 253 13.42 -5.76 19.63
N LEU A 254 13.24 -4.50 20.01
CA LEU A 254 14.33 -3.55 20.20
C LEU A 254 15.23 -3.88 21.42
N SER A 255 14.73 -4.62 22.41
CA SER A 255 15.55 -5.15 23.50
C SER A 255 16.45 -6.30 23.08
N ARG A 256 16.10 -6.99 21.99
CA ARG A 256 16.87 -8.12 21.42
C ARG A 256 17.85 -7.65 20.36
N LYS A 257 17.41 -6.75 19.47
CA LYS A 257 18.21 -6.15 18.40
C LYS A 257 17.71 -4.72 18.13
N ASN A 258 18.55 -3.74 18.44
CA ASN A 258 18.18 -2.32 18.48
C ASN A 258 17.82 -1.70 17.12
N ASP A 259 18.27 -2.32 16.03
CA ASP A 259 18.00 -1.92 14.65
C ASP A 259 17.06 -2.91 13.92
N PHE A 260 16.34 -3.75 14.66
CA PHE A 260 15.39 -4.71 14.09
C PHE A 260 14.12 -4.01 13.60
N LEU A 261 13.77 -4.24 12.34
CA LEU A 261 12.54 -3.71 11.78
C LEU A 261 11.34 -4.53 12.24
N VAL A 262 10.26 -3.84 12.56
CA VAL A 262 8.96 -4.45 12.82
C VAL A 262 7.94 -3.76 11.95
N MET A 263 7.22 -4.56 11.20
CA MET A 263 6.24 -4.14 10.22
C MET A 263 4.95 -4.92 10.41
N ALA A 264 3.82 -4.33 10.04
CA ALA A 264 2.53 -4.98 10.11
C ALA A 264 1.67 -4.58 8.91
N ASN A 265 0.95 -5.55 8.34
CA ASN A 265 -0.04 -5.28 7.31
C ASN A 265 -1.29 -4.65 7.96
N PHE A 266 -1.33 -3.33 7.96
CA PHE A 266 -2.49 -2.55 8.41
C PHE A 266 -3.30 -2.07 7.20
N HIS A 267 -4.61 -2.02 7.38
CA HIS A 267 -5.57 -1.61 6.37
C HIS A 267 -6.17 -0.26 6.73
N ARG A 268 -7.00 0.28 5.83
CA ARG A 268 -7.64 1.60 5.91
C ARG A 268 -8.04 2.07 7.29
N ASP A 269 -8.63 1.18 8.07
CA ASP A 269 -9.24 1.51 9.33
C ASP A 269 -8.31 1.28 10.53
N THR A 270 -7.04 0.94 10.28
CA THR A 270 -5.96 0.63 11.22
C THR A 270 -4.59 1.23 10.82
N TYR A 271 -4.46 1.97 9.71
CA TYR A 271 -3.18 2.58 9.28
C TYR A 271 -2.46 3.35 10.38
N VAL A 272 -3.20 4.07 11.22
CA VAL A 272 -2.64 4.90 12.31
C VAL A 272 -1.84 4.08 13.34
N LEU A 273 -2.05 2.75 13.41
CA LEU A 273 -1.25 1.85 14.25
C LEU A 273 0.22 1.79 13.81
N ASN A 274 0.56 2.20 12.58
CA ASN A 274 1.95 2.35 12.14
C ASN A 274 2.78 3.35 12.97
N ARG A 275 2.13 4.18 13.80
CA ARG A 275 2.81 5.01 14.80
C ARG A 275 3.57 4.19 15.84
N LEU A 276 3.10 2.97 16.09
CA LEU A 276 3.70 2.05 17.03
C LEU A 276 4.93 1.37 16.44
N LEU A 277 5.15 1.41 15.13
CA LEU A 277 6.17 0.61 14.43
C LEU A 277 7.26 1.48 13.79
N ASN A 278 8.39 0.86 13.45
CA ASN A 278 9.49 1.52 12.74
C ASN A 278 9.49 1.21 11.22
N CYS A 279 8.60 0.36 10.73
CA CYS A 279 8.45 0.04 9.31
C CYS A 279 6.97 -0.12 8.94
N ILE A 280 6.59 0.34 7.75
CA ILE A 280 5.18 0.45 7.32
C ILE A 280 4.95 -0.41 6.08
N THR A 281 3.87 -1.20 6.08
CA THR A 281 3.32 -1.81 4.87
C THR A 281 1.80 -1.76 4.81
N THR A 282 1.25 -1.87 3.60
CA THR A 282 -0.16 -2.16 3.34
C THR A 282 -0.33 -2.81 1.96
N GLU A 283 -1.34 -3.69 1.83
CA GLU A 283 -1.76 -4.29 0.56
C GLU A 283 -2.91 -3.52 -0.13
N ASP A 284 -3.23 -2.31 0.35
CA ASP A 284 -4.45 -1.58 -0.04
C ASP A 284 -4.33 -0.80 -1.37
N SER A 285 -3.19 -0.83 -2.06
CA SER A 285 -3.08 -0.17 -3.35
C SER A 285 -3.74 -0.97 -4.48
N ILE A 286 -3.93 -0.30 -5.60
CA ILE A 286 -4.49 -0.86 -6.83
C ILE A 286 -3.47 -0.70 -7.94
N GLU A 287 -3.41 -1.64 -8.87
CA GLU A 287 -2.65 -1.47 -10.12
C GLU A 287 -2.96 -0.12 -10.78
N PRO A 288 -1.98 0.81 -10.87
CA PRO A 288 -2.25 2.12 -11.42
C PRO A 288 -2.39 2.07 -12.94
N GLY A 289 -3.29 2.92 -13.46
CA GLY A 289 -3.53 2.91 -14.89
C GLY A 289 -4.79 3.59 -15.41
N LEU A 290 -4.91 3.64 -16.73
CA LEU A 290 -6.19 3.88 -17.40
C LEU A 290 -6.91 2.57 -17.63
N TYR A 291 -7.99 2.34 -16.89
CA TYR A 291 -8.79 1.12 -16.97
C TYR A 291 -9.91 1.26 -18.00
N SER A 292 -10.12 0.23 -18.80
CA SER A 292 -11.32 0.14 -19.64
C SER A 292 -12.57 0.01 -18.76
N THR A 293 -13.65 0.72 -19.12
CA THR A 293 -14.96 0.58 -18.45
C THR A 293 -15.60 -0.79 -18.65
N ALA A 294 -15.09 -1.58 -19.61
CA ALA A 294 -15.48 -2.97 -19.83
C ALA A 294 -14.61 -3.98 -19.08
N SER A 295 -13.52 -3.55 -18.42
CA SER A 295 -12.65 -4.46 -17.67
C SER A 295 -13.34 -4.99 -16.40
N GLN A 296 -13.04 -6.23 -16.03
CA GLN A 296 -13.50 -6.81 -14.77
C GLN A 296 -12.98 -6.00 -13.58
N GLY A 297 -11.69 -5.62 -13.59
CA GLY A 297 -11.09 -4.83 -12.52
C GLY A 297 -11.82 -3.49 -12.30
N TYR A 298 -12.25 -2.80 -13.36
CA TYR A 298 -13.10 -1.62 -13.18
C TYR A 298 -14.48 -1.96 -12.61
N GLY A 299 -15.09 -3.05 -13.07
CA GLY A 299 -16.38 -3.54 -12.56
C GLY A 299 -16.35 -3.79 -11.05
N ASP A 300 -15.24 -4.33 -10.54
CA ASP A 300 -15.03 -4.63 -9.12
C ASP A 300 -14.66 -3.39 -8.30
N LEU A 301 -13.99 -2.40 -8.90
CA LEU A 301 -13.58 -1.15 -8.24
C LEU A 301 -14.69 -0.10 -8.15
N LYS A 302 -15.51 0.05 -9.20
CA LYS A 302 -16.48 1.16 -9.31
C LYS A 302 -17.43 1.33 -8.11
N PRO A 303 -17.87 0.29 -7.35
CA PRO A 303 -18.76 0.50 -6.21
C PRO A 303 -18.08 1.21 -5.03
N HIS A 304 -16.74 1.13 -4.95
CA HIS A 304 -15.94 1.64 -3.84
C HIS A 304 -15.17 2.92 -4.19
N TYR A 305 -14.98 3.20 -5.48
CA TYR A 305 -14.20 4.34 -5.98
C TYR A 305 -15.09 5.32 -6.77
N PRO A 306 -15.91 6.17 -6.11
CA PRO A 306 -16.88 7.03 -6.78
C PRO A 306 -16.25 8.28 -7.44
N TYR A 307 -14.97 8.57 -7.19
CA TYR A 307 -14.32 9.83 -7.57
C TYR A 307 -13.38 9.74 -8.79
N LEU A 308 -13.39 8.61 -9.50
CA LEU A 308 -12.49 8.34 -10.62
C LEU A 308 -12.64 9.35 -11.75
N LEU A 309 -11.51 9.88 -12.24
CA LEU A 309 -11.47 10.79 -13.38
C LEU A 309 -11.67 10.00 -14.69
N ALA A 310 -12.53 10.53 -15.57
CA ALA A 310 -12.66 10.01 -16.94
C ALA A 310 -11.54 10.56 -17.83
N VAL A 311 -10.90 9.68 -18.59
CA VAL A 311 -9.90 10.03 -19.61
C VAL A 311 -10.30 9.34 -20.90
N GLY A 312 -11.03 10.04 -21.76
CA GLY A 312 -11.72 9.43 -22.91
C GLY A 312 -12.76 8.42 -22.44
N ASP A 313 -12.69 7.19 -22.95
CA ASP A 313 -13.54 6.05 -22.60
C ASP A 313 -13.04 5.23 -21.39
N LYS A 314 -11.92 5.67 -20.78
CA LYS A 314 -11.26 4.98 -19.66
C LYS A 314 -11.38 5.74 -18.34
N LYS A 315 -11.03 5.08 -17.24
CA LYS A 315 -10.97 5.65 -15.89
C LYS A 315 -9.54 5.63 -15.36
N LEU A 316 -9.11 6.76 -14.81
CA LEU A 316 -7.79 6.90 -14.19
C LEU A 316 -7.79 6.31 -12.77
N ILE A 317 -6.97 5.30 -12.55
CA ILE A 317 -6.69 4.65 -11.26
C ILE A 317 -5.29 5.10 -10.82
N ASN A 318 -5.19 5.72 -9.64
CA ASN A 318 -3.95 6.15 -8.99
C ASN A 318 -4.04 5.88 -7.49
N ASN A 319 -2.92 5.94 -6.79
CA ASN A 319 -2.82 5.69 -5.34
C ASN A 319 -2.27 6.90 -4.55
N PHE A 320 -2.36 8.13 -5.06
CA PHE A 320 -1.74 9.29 -4.42
C PHE A 320 -2.30 9.57 -3.01
N GLY A 321 -3.60 9.38 -2.81
CA GLY A 321 -4.26 9.52 -1.52
C GLY A 321 -3.72 8.54 -0.50
N LEU A 322 -3.58 7.27 -0.89
CA LEU A 322 -2.94 6.24 -0.08
C LEU A 322 -1.49 6.62 0.25
N MET A 323 -0.69 6.99 -0.76
CA MET A 323 0.72 7.36 -0.59
C MET A 323 0.88 8.55 0.37
N ARG A 324 0.02 9.58 0.30
CA ARG A 324 0.07 10.73 1.20
C ARG A 324 -0.21 10.37 2.67
N ILE A 325 -1.13 9.44 2.91
CA ILE A 325 -1.43 8.97 4.26
C ILE A 325 -0.19 8.27 4.85
N HIS A 326 0.43 7.36 4.09
CA HIS A 326 1.60 6.63 4.57
C HIS A 326 2.87 7.48 4.60
N GLU A 327 3.05 8.44 3.69
CA GLU A 327 4.11 9.46 3.76
C GLU A 327 4.03 10.23 5.09
N THR A 328 2.83 10.56 5.54
CA THR A 328 2.62 11.25 6.83
C THR A 328 2.96 10.34 8.01
N LEU A 329 2.48 9.10 8.00
CA LEU A 329 2.77 8.11 9.05
C LEU A 329 4.23 7.68 9.10
N SER A 330 4.97 7.88 8.00
CA SER A 330 6.41 7.64 7.97
C SER A 330 7.20 8.58 8.88
N GLU A 331 6.60 9.71 9.25
CA GLU A 331 7.24 10.78 10.03
C GLU A 331 8.53 11.32 9.36
N GLY A 332 8.72 11.03 8.07
CA GLY A 332 9.90 11.38 7.29
C GLY A 332 11.11 10.48 7.52
N TRP A 333 11.00 9.44 8.35
CA TRP A 333 12.12 8.56 8.69
C TRP A 333 11.82 7.06 8.54
N LYS A 334 10.58 6.60 8.69
CA LYS A 334 10.22 5.17 8.56
C LYS A 334 10.16 4.75 7.09
N PRO A 335 10.77 3.63 6.69
CA PRO A 335 10.52 3.05 5.37
C PRO A 335 9.04 2.66 5.23
N VAL A 336 8.52 2.86 4.03
CA VAL A 336 7.15 2.49 3.64
C VAL A 336 7.23 1.58 2.42
N MET A 337 6.52 0.47 2.45
CA MET A 337 6.28 -0.39 1.30
C MET A 337 4.79 -0.54 1.04
N ILE A 338 4.39 -0.65 -0.22
CA ILE A 338 2.97 -0.79 -0.58
C ILE A 338 2.83 -1.82 -1.70
N GLU A 339 1.84 -2.70 -1.55
CA GLU A 339 1.48 -3.73 -2.52
C GLU A 339 0.13 -3.45 -3.18
N ALA A 340 -0.05 -3.88 -4.44
CA ALA A 340 -1.34 -3.81 -5.13
C ALA A 340 -2.10 -5.13 -5.05
N SER A 341 -3.14 -5.16 -4.21
CA SER A 341 -4.06 -6.31 -4.07
C SER A 341 -5.01 -6.47 -5.26
N ARG A 342 -5.28 -5.39 -6.01
CA ARG A 342 -6.25 -5.40 -7.13
C ARG A 342 -5.58 -5.05 -8.46
N ARG A 343 -6.07 -5.66 -9.53
CA ARG A 343 -5.54 -5.54 -10.90
C ARG A 343 -6.65 -5.26 -11.91
N GLU A 344 -6.30 -4.86 -13.14
CA GLU A 344 -7.29 -4.58 -14.19
C GLU A 344 -7.94 -5.86 -14.74
N HIS A 345 -7.16 -6.93 -14.91
CA HIS A 345 -7.56 -8.09 -15.70
C HIS A 345 -7.51 -9.45 -14.97
N GLN A 346 -6.70 -9.60 -13.93
CA GLN A 346 -6.47 -10.90 -13.28
C GLN A 346 -6.12 -10.75 -11.80
N GLU A 347 -6.40 -11.76 -10.98
CA GLU A 347 -6.02 -11.74 -9.57
C GLU A 347 -4.48 -11.87 -9.41
N ARG A 348 -3.89 -11.28 -8.36
CA ARG A 348 -2.43 -11.16 -8.19
C ARG A 348 -1.68 -12.50 -8.10
N MET A 349 -2.31 -13.56 -7.59
CA MET A 349 -1.74 -14.92 -7.54
C MET A 349 -1.73 -15.61 -8.91
N VAL A 350 -2.48 -15.08 -9.88
CA VAL A 350 -2.61 -15.68 -11.22
C VAL A 350 -1.56 -15.14 -12.19
N GLY A 351 -1.00 -13.96 -11.98
CA GLY A 351 0.07 -13.47 -12.85
C GLY A 351 0.58 -12.08 -12.50
N PHE A 352 1.71 -11.73 -13.12
CA PHE A 352 2.30 -10.41 -12.99
C PHE A 352 1.43 -9.32 -13.63
N MET A 353 1.66 -8.08 -13.21
CA MET A 353 1.38 -6.92 -14.05
C MET A 353 2.18 -7.02 -15.36
N SER A 354 1.74 -6.32 -16.40
CA SER A 354 2.60 -6.12 -17.58
C SER A 354 3.89 -5.38 -17.20
N PRO A 355 4.94 -5.45 -18.03
CA PRO A 355 6.19 -4.74 -17.77
C PRO A 355 5.99 -3.23 -17.51
N GLN A 356 5.19 -2.56 -18.34
CA GLN A 356 4.93 -1.13 -18.23
C GLN A 356 4.05 -0.78 -17.02
N ARG A 357 3.08 -1.64 -16.67
CA ARG A 357 2.26 -1.44 -15.45
C ARG A 357 3.09 -1.59 -14.19
N SER A 358 4.00 -2.55 -14.16
CA SER A 358 4.93 -2.73 -13.04
C SER A 358 5.84 -1.49 -12.87
N GLN A 359 6.38 -0.96 -13.97
CA GLN A 359 7.17 0.27 -13.97
C GLN A 359 6.37 1.49 -13.50
N LEU A 360 5.12 1.64 -13.95
CA LEU A 360 4.23 2.71 -13.50
C LEU A 360 3.95 2.61 -11.99
N ALA A 361 3.65 1.41 -11.48
CA ALA A 361 3.39 1.20 -10.05
C ALA A 361 4.62 1.51 -9.19
N MET A 362 5.80 1.09 -9.65
CA MET A 362 7.06 1.41 -9.01
C MET A 362 7.34 2.91 -8.95
N ALA A 363 7.13 3.64 -10.05
CA ALA A 363 7.37 5.09 -10.07
C ALA A 363 6.30 5.90 -9.34
N GLU A 364 5.05 5.44 -9.33
CA GLU A 364 3.98 5.99 -8.49
C GLU A 364 4.32 5.90 -7.00
N ALA A 365 4.84 4.76 -6.54
CA ALA A 365 5.30 4.65 -5.15
C ALA A 365 6.54 5.53 -4.88
N MET A 366 7.57 5.42 -5.75
CA MET A 366 8.87 6.03 -5.48
C MET A 366 8.84 7.56 -5.49
N MET A 367 7.91 8.20 -6.20
CA MET A 367 7.75 9.67 -6.14
C MET A 367 7.32 10.20 -4.76
N PHE A 368 6.90 9.33 -3.85
CA PHE A 368 6.61 9.63 -2.43
C PHE A 368 7.66 9.02 -1.48
N GLY A 369 8.77 8.49 -2.01
CA GLY A 369 9.77 7.75 -1.22
C GLY A 369 9.27 6.38 -0.72
N VAL A 370 8.24 5.82 -1.35
CA VAL A 370 7.65 4.53 -1.01
C VAL A 370 8.23 3.43 -1.90
N GLY A 371 8.60 2.29 -1.32
CA GLY A 371 8.98 1.10 -2.06
C GLY A 371 7.73 0.38 -2.58
N TYR A 372 7.70 0.02 -3.86
CA TYR A 372 6.63 -0.84 -4.36
C TYR A 372 6.96 -2.30 -4.05
N GLU A 373 5.98 -3.03 -3.52
CA GLU A 373 6.08 -4.44 -3.19
C GLU A 373 5.71 -5.31 -4.40
N HIS A 374 6.67 -6.14 -4.83
CA HIS A 374 6.43 -7.15 -5.85
C HIS A 374 5.91 -8.46 -5.24
N TYR A 375 4.89 -9.04 -5.88
CA TYR A 375 4.25 -10.27 -5.42
C TYR A 375 4.79 -11.47 -6.18
N VAL A 376 5.61 -12.30 -5.53
CA VAL A 376 6.25 -13.48 -6.14
C VAL A 376 5.94 -14.73 -5.33
N GLU A 377 4.76 -15.30 -5.58
CA GLU A 377 4.31 -16.59 -5.05
C GLU A 377 3.37 -17.27 -6.07
N GLY A 378 3.02 -18.54 -5.86
CA GLY A 378 2.10 -19.29 -6.72
C GLY A 378 2.55 -19.35 -8.18
N ARG A 379 1.66 -18.98 -9.11
CA ARG A 379 1.94 -18.98 -10.55
C ARG A 379 3.07 -18.01 -10.93
N PRO A 380 3.10 -16.73 -10.47
CA PRO A 380 4.24 -15.84 -10.66
C PRO A 380 5.61 -16.44 -10.32
N ALA A 381 5.76 -17.07 -9.16
CA ALA A 381 7.01 -17.72 -8.75
C ALA A 381 7.39 -18.87 -9.71
N HIS A 382 6.41 -19.70 -10.08
CA HIS A 382 6.62 -20.78 -11.04
C HIS A 382 7.06 -20.27 -12.42
N LEU A 383 6.35 -19.30 -13.00
CA LEU A 383 6.68 -18.76 -14.32
C LEU A 383 8.09 -18.17 -14.35
N LEU A 384 8.48 -17.45 -13.29
CA LEU A 384 9.84 -16.93 -13.17
C LEU A 384 10.88 -18.05 -13.08
N SER A 385 10.59 -19.12 -12.33
CA SER A 385 11.51 -20.26 -12.14
C SER A 385 11.82 -21.02 -13.43
N ILE A 386 10.86 -21.12 -14.34
CA ILE A 386 11.01 -21.82 -15.63
C ILE A 386 11.48 -20.91 -16.76
N GLY A 387 11.70 -19.62 -16.48
CA GLY A 387 12.11 -18.64 -17.49
C GLY A 387 11.01 -18.31 -18.50
N ASP A 388 9.76 -18.27 -18.07
CA ASP A 388 8.64 -17.85 -18.92
C ASP A 388 8.93 -16.45 -19.51
N PRO A 389 8.80 -16.24 -20.83
CA PRO A 389 9.19 -14.99 -21.48
C PRO A 389 8.46 -13.75 -20.93
N GLU A 390 7.18 -13.86 -20.58
CA GLU A 390 6.41 -12.72 -20.05
C GLU A 390 6.84 -12.40 -18.62
N ALA A 391 6.99 -13.42 -17.77
CA ALA A 391 7.49 -13.24 -16.41
C ALA A 391 8.91 -12.64 -16.40
N VAL A 392 9.81 -13.15 -17.25
CA VAL A 392 11.17 -12.64 -17.38
C VAL A 392 11.17 -11.20 -17.88
N ALA A 393 10.35 -10.86 -18.87
CA ALA A 393 10.23 -9.48 -19.38
C ALA A 393 9.75 -8.51 -18.30
N THR A 394 8.74 -8.90 -17.50
CA THR A 394 8.29 -8.10 -16.36
C THR A 394 9.40 -7.96 -15.32
N TRP A 395 10.11 -9.04 -14.99
CA TRP A 395 11.18 -9.02 -14.00
C TRP A 395 12.37 -8.15 -14.42
N GLN A 396 12.72 -8.15 -15.72
CA GLN A 396 13.70 -7.24 -16.29
C GLN A 396 13.25 -5.78 -16.22
N ALA A 397 11.97 -5.51 -16.48
CA ALA A 397 11.40 -4.16 -16.38
C ALA A 397 11.41 -3.62 -14.94
N ILE A 398 11.13 -4.49 -13.96
CA ILE A 398 11.31 -4.21 -12.53
C ILE A 398 12.78 -3.88 -12.23
N GLY A 399 13.70 -4.75 -12.67
CA GLY A 399 15.14 -4.55 -12.47
C GLY A 399 15.66 -3.24 -13.04
N LYS A 400 15.13 -2.81 -14.20
CA LYS A 400 15.48 -1.51 -14.80
C LYS A 400 15.16 -0.34 -13.87
N TYR A 401 13.96 -0.31 -13.30
CA TYR A 401 13.52 0.78 -12.43
C TYR A 401 14.21 0.73 -11.07
N ASN A 402 14.38 -0.46 -10.48
CA ASN A 402 15.13 -0.61 -9.23
C ASN A 402 16.58 -0.12 -9.34
N ARG A 403 17.27 -0.43 -10.44
CA ARG A 403 18.62 0.10 -10.70
C ARG A 403 18.63 1.61 -10.89
N PHE A 404 17.62 2.17 -11.57
CA PHE A 404 17.49 3.61 -11.70
C PHE A 404 17.31 4.27 -10.32
N PHE A 405 16.42 3.75 -9.47
CA PHE A 405 16.20 4.29 -8.12
C PHE A 405 17.44 4.16 -7.25
N ALA A 406 18.14 3.03 -7.29
CA ALA A 406 19.40 2.85 -6.56
C ALA A 406 20.48 3.83 -7.02
N GLY A 407 20.58 4.10 -8.33
CA GLY A 407 21.53 5.05 -8.90
C GLY A 407 21.18 6.52 -8.68
N HIS A 408 19.95 6.82 -8.23
CA HIS A 408 19.43 8.17 -8.03
C HIS A 408 18.75 8.31 -6.65
N GLU A 409 19.26 7.60 -5.64
CA GLU A 409 18.73 7.63 -4.27
C GLU A 409 18.66 9.08 -3.71
N ASP A 410 19.58 9.95 -4.17
CA ASP A 410 19.63 11.36 -3.81
C ASP A 410 18.39 12.16 -4.23
N LEU A 411 17.56 11.67 -5.16
CA LEU A 411 16.30 12.30 -5.55
C LEU A 411 15.16 12.01 -4.58
N TYR A 412 15.30 11.01 -3.71
CA TYR A 412 14.20 10.52 -2.88
C TYR A 412 14.47 10.71 -1.39
N VAL A 413 15.71 10.51 -0.96
CA VAL A 413 16.09 10.60 0.46
C VAL A 413 16.01 12.04 0.96
N GLY A 414 15.32 12.24 2.08
CA GLY A 414 15.15 13.55 2.71
C GLY A 414 14.28 14.52 1.90
N ALA A 415 13.60 14.03 0.86
CA ALA A 415 12.57 14.79 0.15
C ALA A 415 11.30 14.87 1.01
N ARG A 416 10.64 16.03 0.98
CA ARG A 416 9.34 16.22 1.63
C ARG A 416 8.40 17.00 0.73
N SER A 417 7.10 16.80 0.90
CA SER A 417 6.07 17.56 0.18
C SER A 417 6.26 19.08 0.30
N LYS A 418 6.02 19.78 -0.82
CA LYS A 418 5.91 21.25 -0.89
C LYS A 418 4.49 21.70 -1.24
N ALA A 419 3.49 20.87 -0.93
CA ALA A 419 2.10 21.20 -1.19
C ALA A 419 1.66 22.43 -0.38
N PRO A 420 0.91 23.37 -0.97
CA PRO A 420 0.40 24.55 -0.27
C PRO A 420 -0.81 24.29 0.63
N LEU A 421 -1.42 23.10 0.53
CA LEU A 421 -2.62 22.68 1.22
C LEU A 421 -2.33 21.50 2.15
N ALA A 422 -2.83 21.56 3.38
CA ALA A 422 -2.91 20.39 4.25
C ALA A 422 -4.35 19.86 4.32
N VAL A 423 -4.53 18.55 4.17
CA VAL A 423 -5.79 17.85 4.47
C VAL A 423 -5.64 17.21 5.84
N ILE A 424 -6.51 17.59 6.78
CA ILE A 424 -6.47 17.11 8.15
C ILE A 424 -7.31 15.84 8.30
N LEU A 425 -6.72 14.80 8.85
CA LEU A 425 -7.34 13.51 9.18
C LEU A 425 -7.46 13.30 10.68
N ASP A 426 -8.48 12.57 11.11
CA ASP A 426 -8.50 11.97 12.43
C ASP A 426 -7.90 10.56 12.40
N ASP A 427 -7.79 9.92 13.57
CA ASP A 427 -7.19 8.58 13.70
C ASP A 427 -7.94 7.50 12.86
N GLY A 428 -9.15 7.79 12.37
CA GLY A 428 -9.90 6.92 11.47
C GLY A 428 -9.32 6.80 10.06
N SER A 429 -8.40 7.69 9.65
CA SER A 429 -7.69 7.65 8.36
C SER A 429 -8.59 7.58 7.11
N ALA A 430 -9.85 8.02 7.23
CA ALA A 430 -10.83 7.92 6.15
C ALA A 430 -10.55 8.93 5.02
N GLY A 431 -10.65 8.49 3.76
CA GLY A 431 -10.66 9.38 2.60
C GLY A 431 -9.77 8.99 1.43
N VAL A 432 -9.15 7.80 1.42
CA VAL A 432 -8.24 7.34 0.33
C VAL A 432 -8.81 7.65 -1.06
N GLU A 433 -10.03 7.20 -1.38
CA GLU A 433 -10.59 7.38 -2.73
C GLU A 433 -10.91 8.83 -3.06
N LEU A 434 -11.30 9.62 -2.05
CA LEU A 434 -11.52 11.05 -2.22
C LEU A 434 -10.21 11.72 -2.60
N PHE A 435 -9.13 11.36 -1.90
CA PHE A 435 -7.81 11.95 -2.09
C PHE A 435 -7.17 11.53 -3.42
N ASP A 436 -7.35 10.27 -3.85
CA ASP A 436 -7.00 9.83 -5.21
C ASP A 436 -7.79 10.63 -6.28
N GLY A 437 -9.07 10.90 -6.01
CA GLY A 437 -9.92 11.73 -6.87
C GLY A 437 -9.50 13.20 -6.95
N LEU A 438 -8.99 13.76 -5.85
CA LEU A 438 -8.41 15.11 -5.79
C LEU A 438 -7.05 15.17 -6.50
N ALA A 439 -6.21 14.16 -6.29
CA ALA A 439 -4.91 14.03 -6.96
C ALA A 439 -5.08 13.92 -8.49
N ALA A 440 -6.04 13.11 -8.96
CA ALA A 440 -6.40 13.00 -10.37
C ALA A 440 -6.78 14.37 -10.99
N ARG A 441 -7.24 15.31 -10.17
CA ARG A 441 -7.60 16.68 -10.56
C ARG A 441 -6.48 17.69 -10.26
N SER A 442 -5.24 17.23 -10.10
CA SER A 442 -4.08 18.10 -9.86
C SER A 442 -4.27 19.04 -8.65
N VAL A 443 -4.88 18.57 -7.57
CA VAL A 443 -4.88 19.28 -6.29
C VAL A 443 -3.62 18.88 -5.53
N PRO A 444 -2.64 19.79 -5.32
CA PRO A 444 -1.46 19.47 -4.53
C PRO A 444 -1.78 19.59 -3.03
N PHE A 445 -1.77 18.47 -2.32
CA PHE A 445 -1.99 18.44 -0.86
C PHE A 445 -0.96 17.58 -0.14
N GLU A 446 -0.75 17.88 1.13
CA GLU A 446 -0.11 17.02 2.16
C GLU A 446 -1.21 16.55 3.12
N VAL A 447 -1.08 15.36 3.69
CA VAL A 447 -1.96 14.90 4.77
C VAL A 447 -1.32 15.26 6.10
N LEU A 448 -2.13 15.67 7.08
CA LEU A 448 -1.71 15.76 8.47
C LEU A 448 -2.74 15.07 9.34
N TYR A 449 -2.30 14.29 10.31
CA TYR A 449 -3.20 13.81 11.35
C TYR A 449 -3.39 14.92 12.38
N GLU A 450 -4.62 15.07 12.87
CA GLU A 450 -5.00 16.10 13.83
C GLU A 450 -4.11 16.09 15.07
N LYS A 451 -3.64 14.93 15.52
CA LYS A 451 -2.72 14.85 16.67
C LYS A 451 -1.35 15.50 16.44
N ASP A 452 -0.94 15.62 15.17
CA ASP A 452 0.32 16.22 14.74
C ASP A 452 0.12 17.69 14.31
N VAL A 453 -1.09 18.23 14.46
CA VAL A 453 -1.42 19.61 14.13
C VAL A 453 -1.03 20.53 15.28
N ASP A 454 -0.06 21.40 15.02
CA ASP A 454 0.29 22.54 15.86
C ASP A 454 0.54 23.80 15.02
N ARG A 455 0.87 24.92 15.68
CA ARG A 455 1.16 26.20 15.00
C ARG A 455 2.32 26.10 14.01
N THR A 456 3.34 25.31 14.34
CA THR A 456 4.56 25.15 13.53
C THR A 456 4.24 24.37 12.27
N ALA A 457 3.52 23.24 12.40
CA ALA A 457 3.05 22.43 11.29
C ALA A 457 2.20 23.26 10.34
N LEU A 458 1.20 24.00 10.86
CA LEU A 458 0.28 24.79 10.04
C LEU A 458 0.94 25.99 9.34
N SER A 459 2.06 26.52 9.87
CA SER A 459 2.75 27.68 9.29
C SER A 459 3.29 27.46 7.87
N ARG A 460 3.42 26.20 7.45
CA ARG A 460 3.90 25.80 6.12
C ARG A 460 2.84 25.93 5.02
N PHE A 461 1.56 26.03 5.40
CA PHE A 461 0.43 25.92 4.49
C PHE A 461 -0.28 27.25 4.29
N LYS A 462 -0.82 27.44 3.09
CA LYS A 462 -1.68 28.58 2.74
C LYS A 462 -3.14 28.30 3.12
N ALA A 463 -3.54 27.04 3.04
CA ALA A 463 -4.88 26.58 3.35
C ALA A 463 -4.87 25.22 4.04
N ILE A 464 -5.93 24.94 4.79
CA ILE A 464 -6.20 23.62 5.38
C ILE A 464 -7.59 23.11 4.98
N ALA A 465 -7.78 21.80 4.96
CA ALA A 465 -9.07 21.18 4.65
C ALA A 465 -9.44 20.10 5.67
N LEU A 466 -10.65 20.17 6.22
CA LEU A 466 -11.24 19.15 7.11
C LEU A 466 -12.41 18.50 6.37
N LEU A 467 -12.11 17.45 5.61
CA LEU A 467 -13.05 16.80 4.70
C LEU A 467 -13.70 15.56 5.32
N THR A 468 -12.95 14.84 6.15
CA THR A 468 -13.38 13.58 6.79
C THR A 468 -13.16 13.56 8.30
N ALA A 469 -12.31 14.44 8.84
CA ALA A 469 -11.97 14.49 10.27
C ALA A 469 -13.14 14.99 11.13
N ARG A 470 -13.74 14.08 11.91
CA ARG A 470 -14.84 14.40 12.83
C ARG A 470 -14.35 14.55 14.27
N SER A 471 -13.35 13.77 14.66
CA SER A 471 -12.78 13.79 16.01
C SER A 471 -11.44 14.53 15.99
N VAL A 472 -11.31 15.59 16.77
CA VAL A 472 -10.10 16.42 16.79
C VAL A 472 -9.74 16.77 18.23
N ARG A 473 -8.47 16.67 18.63
CA ARG A 473 -7.99 17.04 19.97
C ARG A 473 -8.09 18.54 20.20
N THR A 474 -8.34 18.96 21.44
CA THR A 474 -8.47 20.39 21.78
C THR A 474 -7.28 21.24 21.34
N PRO A 475 -6.00 20.83 21.56
CA PRO A 475 -4.85 21.61 21.08
C PRO A 475 -4.80 21.80 19.56
N ALA A 476 -5.14 20.75 18.80
CA ALA A 476 -5.21 20.80 17.34
C ALA A 476 -6.30 21.76 16.85
N LEU A 477 -7.48 21.70 17.48
CA LEU A 477 -8.57 22.63 17.19
C LEU A 477 -8.15 24.08 17.45
N SER A 478 -7.53 24.37 18.60
CA SER A 478 -7.04 25.71 18.92
C SER A 478 -5.98 26.21 17.92
N ALA A 479 -5.08 25.33 17.46
CA ALA A 479 -4.10 25.68 16.44
C ALA A 479 -4.76 26.04 15.09
N MET A 480 -5.81 25.31 14.69
CA MET A 480 -6.57 25.60 13.47
C MET A 480 -7.37 26.91 13.57
N GLU A 481 -8.00 27.19 14.71
CA GLU A 481 -8.70 28.46 14.94
C GLU A 481 -7.75 29.65 14.88
N GLU A 482 -6.55 29.51 15.46
CA GLU A 482 -5.51 30.53 15.38
C GLU A 482 -4.99 30.73 13.95
N PHE A 483 -4.82 29.64 13.19
CA PHE A 483 -4.43 29.69 11.78
C PHE A 483 -5.43 30.55 10.97
N VAL A 484 -6.74 30.33 11.15
CA VAL A 484 -7.78 31.14 10.49
C VAL A 484 -7.75 32.59 10.95
N ARG A 485 -7.59 32.83 12.27
CA ARG A 485 -7.47 34.19 12.83
C ARG A 485 -6.29 34.95 12.20
N LYS A 486 -5.16 34.28 11.96
CA LYS A 486 -3.96 34.83 11.31
C LYS A 486 -4.05 34.98 9.78
N GLY A 487 -5.18 34.62 9.17
CA GLY A 487 -5.42 34.81 7.73
C GLY A 487 -5.30 33.54 6.89
N GLY A 488 -5.04 32.38 7.52
CA GLY A 488 -5.15 31.10 6.86
C GLY A 488 -6.57 30.82 6.37
N ARG A 489 -6.68 30.10 5.25
CA ARG A 489 -7.97 29.70 4.66
C ARG A 489 -8.33 28.27 5.04
N ILE A 490 -9.59 27.99 5.28
CA ILE A 490 -10.06 26.65 5.61
C ILE A 490 -11.23 26.22 4.74
N VAL A 491 -11.21 24.96 4.28
CA VAL A 491 -12.36 24.29 3.67
C VAL A 491 -12.82 23.19 4.60
N ALA A 492 -14.08 23.20 5.01
CA ALA A 492 -14.59 22.24 5.97
C ALA A 492 -15.97 21.72 5.59
N VAL A 493 -16.28 20.50 5.99
CA VAL A 493 -17.66 19.99 6.01
C VAL A 493 -18.32 20.27 7.35
N ARG A 494 -19.65 20.34 7.38
CA ARG A 494 -20.44 20.69 8.58
C ARG A 494 -20.14 19.86 9.82
N ASP A 495 -19.79 18.58 9.64
CA ASP A 495 -19.49 17.66 10.74
C ASP A 495 -18.01 17.65 11.15
N ALA A 496 -17.17 18.51 10.53
CA ALA A 496 -15.76 18.61 10.82
C ALA A 496 -15.50 19.04 12.27
N ALA A 497 -14.61 18.31 12.95
CA ALA A 497 -14.19 18.58 14.33
C ALA A 497 -15.36 18.76 15.34
N THR A 498 -16.49 18.08 15.11
CA THR A 498 -17.67 18.11 15.98
C THR A 498 -17.58 17.16 17.18
N LEU A 499 -16.57 16.28 17.18
CA LEU A 499 -16.29 15.36 18.27
C LEU A 499 -14.91 15.66 18.88
N ASP A 500 -14.76 15.39 20.17
CA ASP A 500 -13.46 15.38 20.83
C ASP A 500 -12.68 14.08 20.63
N GLU A 501 -11.47 14.03 21.20
CA GLU A 501 -10.60 12.85 21.16
C GLU A 501 -11.19 11.61 21.83
N TYR A 502 -12.29 11.77 22.57
CA TYR A 502 -13.04 10.70 23.20
C TYR A 502 -14.31 10.33 22.43
N GLY A 503 -14.57 10.97 21.28
CA GLY A 503 -15.77 10.80 20.49
C GLY A 503 -17.00 11.50 21.10
N VAL A 504 -16.81 12.36 22.11
CA VAL A 504 -17.88 13.11 22.75
C VAL A 504 -18.20 14.36 21.92
N PRO A 505 -19.48 14.64 21.63
CA PRO A 505 -19.87 15.86 20.93
C PRO A 505 -19.38 17.12 21.65
N ARG A 506 -18.87 18.07 20.87
CA ARG A 506 -18.45 19.40 21.34
C ARG A 506 -19.16 20.51 20.56
N ALA A 507 -19.01 21.74 21.05
CA ALA A 507 -19.44 22.91 20.28
C ALA A 507 -18.75 22.93 18.92
N ARG A 508 -19.46 23.44 17.90
CA ARG A 508 -18.88 23.57 16.56
C ARG A 508 -17.65 24.48 16.60
N PRO A 509 -16.62 24.20 15.78
CA PRO A 509 -15.46 25.07 15.66
C PRO A 509 -15.84 26.53 15.38
N SER A 510 -15.21 27.47 16.07
CA SER A 510 -15.53 28.90 15.92
C SER A 510 -15.26 29.42 14.50
N PHE A 511 -14.30 28.82 13.79
CA PHE A 511 -14.01 29.18 12.40
C PHE A 511 -15.20 28.92 11.45
N LEU A 512 -16.12 28.00 11.76
CA LEU A 512 -17.29 27.75 10.90
C LEU A 512 -18.30 28.91 10.91
N ALA A 513 -18.16 29.86 11.82
CA ALA A 513 -18.97 31.08 11.87
C ALA A 513 -18.31 32.29 11.19
N SER A 514 -17.15 32.12 10.53
CA SER A 514 -16.40 33.22 9.90
C SER A 514 -16.62 33.28 8.39
N ASP A 515 -17.29 34.34 7.92
CA ASP A 515 -17.80 34.42 6.53
C ASP A 515 -16.74 34.63 5.44
N ASN A 516 -15.56 35.21 5.75
CA ASN A 516 -14.60 35.66 4.73
C ASN A 516 -13.37 34.74 4.54
N LYS A 517 -13.19 33.72 5.39
CA LYS A 517 -11.97 32.87 5.38
C LYS A 517 -12.28 31.37 5.39
N VAL A 518 -13.56 31.01 5.46
CA VAL A 518 -14.02 29.63 5.61
C VAL A 518 -15.00 29.32 4.50
N ILE A 519 -14.75 28.21 3.81
CA ILE A 519 -15.72 27.62 2.90
C ILE A 519 -16.27 26.38 3.60
N ALA A 520 -17.49 26.51 4.13
CA ALA A 520 -18.18 25.44 4.82
C ALA A 520 -19.23 24.81 3.90
N TYR A 521 -19.18 23.49 3.75
CA TYR A 521 -20.21 22.74 3.04
C TYR A 521 -21.08 21.94 4.01
N ASP A 522 -22.39 21.91 3.78
CA ASP A 522 -23.29 21.03 4.55
C ASP A 522 -22.92 19.54 4.37
N ARG A 523 -22.52 19.16 3.17
CA ARG A 523 -22.01 17.85 2.79
C ARG A 523 -20.92 18.00 1.73
N LEU A 524 -20.06 16.99 1.57
CA LEU A 524 -19.04 17.03 0.52
C LEU A 524 -19.68 17.33 -0.85
N PRO A 525 -19.24 18.39 -1.55
CA PRO A 525 -19.71 18.67 -2.90
C PRO A 525 -19.16 17.64 -3.89
N GLY A 526 -19.60 17.71 -5.15
CA GLY A 526 -19.01 16.89 -6.21
C GLY A 526 -17.50 17.12 -6.30
N VAL A 527 -16.73 16.06 -6.57
CA VAL A 527 -15.26 16.10 -6.49
C VAL A 527 -14.62 17.13 -7.42
N ASP A 528 -15.23 17.42 -8.58
CA ASP A 528 -14.77 18.49 -9.48
C ASP A 528 -14.91 19.89 -8.86
N GLN A 529 -16.05 20.16 -8.23
CA GLN A 529 -16.29 21.40 -7.49
C GLN A 529 -15.33 21.50 -6.30
N LEU A 530 -15.19 20.42 -5.53
CA LEU A 530 -14.27 20.38 -4.39
C LEU A 530 -12.83 20.67 -4.83
N ALA A 531 -12.37 20.02 -5.90
CA ALA A 531 -11.02 20.22 -6.42
C ALA A 531 -10.79 21.66 -6.90
N ALA A 532 -11.77 22.28 -7.55
CA ALA A 532 -11.70 23.68 -7.96
C ALA A 532 -11.55 24.60 -6.75
N THR A 533 -12.39 24.42 -5.73
CA THR A 533 -12.32 25.18 -4.48
C THR A 533 -10.99 24.99 -3.76
N LEU A 534 -10.49 23.75 -3.64
CA LEU A 534 -9.23 23.47 -2.98
C LEU A 534 -8.03 24.11 -3.70
N ARG A 535 -8.02 24.14 -5.04
CA ARG A 535 -6.99 24.87 -5.81
C ARG A 535 -7.09 26.37 -5.58
N GLU A 536 -8.28 26.94 -5.59
CA GLU A 536 -8.50 28.38 -5.37
C GLU A 536 -8.01 28.83 -3.99
N VAL A 537 -8.38 28.13 -2.92
CA VAL A 537 -7.95 28.48 -1.56
C VAL A 537 -6.45 28.31 -1.36
N SER A 538 -5.83 27.38 -2.08
CA SER A 538 -4.38 27.15 -2.08
C SER A 538 -3.58 28.25 -2.77
N GLY A 539 -4.27 29.15 -3.48
CA GLY A 539 -3.67 30.19 -4.31
C GLY A 539 -3.03 29.63 -5.57
N GLU A 540 -2.13 30.41 -6.16
CA GLU A 540 -1.56 30.05 -7.46
C GLU A 540 -0.72 28.75 -7.37
N PRO A 541 -0.87 27.84 -8.36
CA PRO A 541 -0.28 26.52 -8.29
C PRO A 541 1.25 26.59 -8.39
N PRO A 542 2.00 25.83 -7.56
CA PRO A 542 3.46 25.86 -7.57
C PRO A 542 4.05 25.22 -8.84
N VAL A 543 3.30 24.33 -9.48
CA VAL A 543 3.63 23.65 -10.73
C VAL A 543 2.42 23.77 -11.66
N SER A 544 2.68 24.09 -12.92
CA SER A 544 1.71 23.99 -14.01
C SER A 544 2.25 23.07 -15.08
N LEU A 545 1.45 22.12 -15.51
CA LEU A 545 1.76 21.23 -16.63
C LEU A 545 0.78 21.46 -17.78
N THR A 546 1.27 21.50 -19.01
CA THR A 546 0.46 21.39 -20.21
C THR A 546 0.59 19.97 -20.77
N GLY A 547 -0.44 19.16 -20.57
CA GLY A 547 -0.47 17.75 -20.98
C GLY A 547 -1.87 17.15 -20.89
N PRO A 548 -2.07 15.93 -21.39
CA PRO A 548 -3.36 15.26 -21.31
C PRO A 548 -3.73 14.91 -19.85
N PRO A 549 -5.02 14.69 -19.54
CA PRO A 549 -5.49 14.37 -18.18
C PRO A 549 -4.87 13.11 -17.54
N ALA A 550 -4.19 12.27 -18.32
CA ALA A 550 -3.49 11.07 -17.85
C ALA A 550 -2.10 11.37 -17.23
N VAL A 551 -1.69 12.64 -17.15
CA VAL A 551 -0.40 13.04 -16.56
C VAL A 551 -0.62 13.58 -15.16
N LEU A 552 -0.04 12.91 -14.15
CA LEU A 552 -0.04 13.37 -12.76
C LEU A 552 1.37 13.76 -12.31
N TRP A 553 1.46 14.53 -11.23
CA TRP A 553 2.73 15.00 -10.70
C TRP A 553 2.74 15.14 -9.18
N ASN A 554 3.92 14.98 -8.59
CA ASN A 554 4.20 15.29 -7.18
C ASN A 554 5.36 16.29 -7.09
N LEU A 555 5.26 17.20 -6.12
CA LEU A 555 6.26 18.25 -5.87
C LEU A 555 6.88 18.03 -4.49
N THR A 556 8.19 17.81 -4.48
CA THR A 556 8.97 17.65 -3.26
C THR A 556 10.12 18.65 -3.21
N VAL A 557 10.66 18.85 -2.02
CA VAL A 557 11.83 19.71 -1.77
C VAL A 557 12.83 19.03 -0.88
N GLN A 558 14.10 19.35 -1.11
CA GLN A 558 15.24 19.00 -0.26
C GLN A 558 15.95 20.30 0.16
N PRO A 559 15.51 20.94 1.25
CA PRO A 559 16.06 22.23 1.67
C PRO A 559 17.57 22.19 1.92
N GLY A 560 18.08 21.09 2.49
CA GLY A 560 19.52 20.89 2.72
C GLY A 560 20.34 20.83 1.43
N GLN A 561 19.73 20.44 0.31
CA GLN A 561 20.35 20.44 -1.02
C GLN A 561 19.97 21.67 -1.85
N ARG A 562 19.17 22.59 -1.30
CA ARG A 562 18.57 23.74 -2.01
C ARG A 562 17.92 23.31 -3.33
N ARG A 563 17.11 22.24 -3.28
CA ARG A 563 16.55 21.61 -4.48
C ARG A 563 15.03 21.46 -4.40
N THR A 564 14.36 21.73 -5.52
CA THR A 564 12.96 21.36 -5.78
C THR A 564 12.93 20.23 -6.80
N LEU A 565 12.05 19.25 -6.61
CA LEU A 565 11.88 18.12 -7.51
C LEU A 565 10.41 18.05 -7.96
N VAL A 566 10.20 17.91 -9.27
CA VAL A 566 8.89 17.64 -9.85
C VAL A 566 8.91 16.24 -10.46
N HIS A 567 8.22 15.32 -9.82
CA HIS A 567 8.03 13.96 -10.31
C HIS A 567 6.79 13.93 -11.19
N ILE A 568 6.88 13.37 -12.39
CA ILE A 568 5.82 13.41 -13.41
C ILE A 568 5.60 12.01 -13.96
N LEU A 569 4.34 11.58 -13.97
CA LEU A 569 3.91 10.25 -14.40
C LEU A 569 2.93 10.31 -15.56
N ASN A 570 3.04 9.35 -16.47
CA ASN A 570 2.11 9.14 -17.57
C ASN A 570 1.36 7.81 -17.41
N TYR A 571 0.07 7.90 -17.09
CA TYR A 571 -0.80 6.72 -16.90
C TYR A 571 -1.31 6.12 -18.21
N SER A 572 -1.16 6.83 -19.34
CA SER A 572 -1.63 6.34 -20.65
C SER A 572 -0.78 5.21 -21.22
N LEU A 573 0.47 5.08 -20.75
CA LEU A 573 1.51 4.19 -21.27
C LEU A 573 1.87 4.43 -22.75
N GLN A 574 1.29 5.45 -23.39
CA GLN A 574 1.67 5.93 -24.71
C GLN A 574 2.57 7.15 -24.56
N PRO A 575 3.76 7.22 -25.21
CA PRO A 575 4.65 8.37 -25.08
C PRO A 575 3.95 9.70 -25.42
N ILE A 576 4.06 10.68 -24.53
CA ILE A 576 3.51 12.03 -24.72
C ILE A 576 4.66 12.97 -25.05
N ARG A 577 4.55 13.71 -26.15
CA ARG A 577 5.60 14.65 -26.58
C ARG A 577 5.30 16.08 -26.16
N ASN A 578 6.36 16.85 -25.92
CA ASN A 578 6.31 18.28 -25.63
C ASN A 578 5.40 18.65 -24.45
N VAL A 579 5.51 17.92 -23.34
CA VAL A 579 4.78 18.27 -22.10
C VAL A 579 5.40 19.55 -21.54
N GLY A 580 4.64 20.64 -21.54
CA GLY A 580 5.13 21.91 -21.00
C GLY A 580 5.09 21.91 -19.48
N LEU A 581 6.12 22.46 -18.85
CA LEU A 581 6.29 22.55 -17.42
C LEU A 581 6.63 23.99 -17.04
N MET A 582 5.92 24.52 -16.06
CA MET A 582 6.28 25.75 -15.36
C MET A 582 6.32 25.48 -13.86
N VAL A 583 7.42 25.84 -13.21
CA VAL A 583 7.63 25.70 -11.76
C VAL A 583 7.92 27.07 -11.17
N ARG A 584 7.16 27.48 -10.17
CA ARG A 584 7.35 28.77 -9.51
C ARG A 584 8.53 28.72 -8.53
N GLY A 585 9.28 29.80 -8.48
CA GLY A 585 10.47 29.96 -7.65
C GLY A 585 11.67 30.48 -8.44
N ALA A 586 12.71 30.87 -7.72
CA ALA A 586 13.97 31.31 -8.29
C ALA A 586 14.95 30.13 -8.35
N TYR A 587 15.35 29.75 -9.56
CA TYR A 587 16.21 28.58 -9.81
C TYR A 587 17.46 28.95 -10.60
N SER A 588 18.56 28.28 -10.31
CA SER A 588 19.86 28.42 -10.98
C SER A 588 20.05 27.38 -12.09
N SER A 589 19.39 26.22 -11.98
CA SER A 589 19.48 25.13 -12.95
C SER A 589 18.15 24.39 -13.08
N VAL A 590 17.96 23.70 -14.21
CA VAL A 590 16.88 22.72 -14.43
C VAL A 590 17.46 21.51 -15.12
N ARG A 591 17.25 20.32 -14.57
CA ARG A 591 17.70 19.03 -15.13
C ARG A 591 16.55 18.05 -15.23
N LEU A 592 16.56 17.24 -16.28
CA LEU A 592 15.60 16.16 -16.50
C LEU A 592 16.31 14.82 -16.31
N ILE A 593 15.68 13.93 -15.56
CA ILE A 593 16.21 12.61 -15.22
C ILE A 593 15.08 11.59 -15.40
N SER A 594 15.32 10.50 -16.13
CA SER A 594 14.28 9.49 -16.40
C SER A 594 14.87 8.08 -16.56
N PRO A 595 14.21 7.03 -16.06
CA PRO A 595 14.56 5.65 -16.40
C PRO A 595 14.19 5.28 -17.84
N ASP A 596 13.40 6.07 -18.54
CA ASP A 596 12.78 5.71 -19.82
C ASP A 596 13.60 6.08 -21.07
N GLY A 597 14.75 6.73 -20.85
CA GLY A 597 15.73 7.06 -21.86
C GLY A 597 16.47 8.36 -21.52
N ASP A 598 17.61 8.55 -22.17
CA ASP A 598 18.40 9.78 -22.05
C ASP A 598 17.70 10.90 -22.81
N GLN A 599 17.27 11.92 -22.08
CA GLN A 599 16.64 13.10 -22.65
C GLN A 599 17.26 14.35 -22.04
N THR A 600 17.48 15.35 -22.88
CA THR A 600 17.95 16.67 -22.46
C THR A 600 16.83 17.67 -22.63
N LEU A 601 16.65 18.58 -21.66
CA LEU A 601 15.73 19.69 -21.81
C LEU A 601 16.23 20.63 -22.91
N ALA A 602 15.38 20.90 -23.89
CA ALA A 602 15.65 21.97 -24.84
C ALA A 602 15.43 23.32 -24.15
N ALA A 603 16.52 24.07 -23.94
CA ALA A 603 16.54 25.49 -23.53
C ALA A 603 15.51 25.86 -22.42
N PRO A 604 15.72 25.43 -21.16
CA PRO A 604 14.86 25.88 -20.06
C PRO A 604 14.98 27.39 -19.87
N THR A 605 13.84 28.06 -19.69
CA THR A 605 13.77 29.49 -19.42
C THR A 605 13.73 29.71 -17.91
N LEU A 606 14.75 30.41 -17.38
CA LEU A 606 14.83 30.78 -15.97
C LEU A 606 14.54 32.27 -15.81
N SER A 607 13.51 32.60 -15.03
CA SER A 607 13.21 33.98 -14.60
C SER A 607 13.47 34.15 -13.10
N PRO A 608 13.38 35.37 -12.55
CA PRO A 608 13.46 35.58 -11.11
C PRO A 608 12.34 34.90 -10.30
N THR A 609 11.23 34.53 -10.94
CA THR A 609 10.01 34.04 -10.26
C THR A 609 9.54 32.66 -10.73
N ALA A 610 10.08 32.13 -11.82
CA ALA A 610 9.72 30.82 -12.35
C ALA A 610 10.83 30.19 -13.21
N ALA A 611 10.75 28.87 -13.37
CA ALA A 611 11.43 28.11 -14.39
C ALA A 611 10.39 27.48 -15.34
N SER A 612 10.63 27.56 -16.64
CA SER A 612 9.79 26.93 -17.66
C SER A 612 10.61 26.02 -18.56
N ALA A 613 10.09 24.86 -18.90
CA ALA A 613 10.75 23.89 -19.77
C ALA A 613 9.72 23.06 -20.55
N ALA A 614 10.16 22.42 -21.64
CA ALA A 614 9.38 21.41 -22.35
C ALA A 614 10.05 20.05 -22.17
N ILE A 615 9.29 19.06 -21.70
CA ILE A 615 9.71 17.67 -21.62
C ILE A 615 9.54 17.08 -23.03
N PRO A 616 10.63 16.70 -23.73
CA PRO A 616 10.54 16.27 -25.12
C PRO A 616 9.66 15.04 -25.30
N GLU A 617 9.83 14.04 -24.42
CA GLU A 617 9.04 12.82 -24.42
C GLU A 617 8.82 12.30 -22.98
N LEU A 618 7.58 12.04 -22.60
CA LEU A 618 7.21 11.42 -21.34
C LEU A 618 6.65 10.02 -21.62
N LYS A 619 7.42 8.97 -21.33
CA LYS A 619 6.96 7.58 -21.50
C LYS A 619 6.16 7.12 -20.29
N ILE A 620 6.79 6.89 -19.14
CA ILE A 620 6.14 6.51 -17.88
C ILE A 620 6.52 7.51 -16.80
N TYR A 621 7.81 7.75 -16.56
CA TYR A 621 8.28 8.52 -15.42
C TYR A 621 9.44 9.46 -15.74
N THR A 622 9.34 10.70 -15.25
CA THR A 622 10.40 11.71 -15.34
C THR A 622 10.47 12.50 -14.05
N VAL A 623 11.67 12.81 -13.59
CA VAL A 623 11.93 13.77 -12.52
C VAL A 623 12.60 15.00 -13.10
N VAL A 624 12.06 16.17 -12.81
CA VAL A 624 12.69 17.46 -13.10
C VAL A 624 13.27 18.01 -11.81
N ALA A 625 14.60 18.11 -11.75
CA ALA A 625 15.34 18.67 -10.62
C ALA A 625 15.68 20.14 -10.88
N LEU A 626 15.33 21.02 -9.94
CA LEU A 626 15.57 22.45 -10.00
C LEU A 626 16.38 22.89 -8.77
N ASP A 627 17.61 23.31 -9.00
CA ASP A 627 18.47 23.84 -7.93
C ASP A 627 18.14 25.33 -7.71
N TRP A 628 18.04 25.77 -6.46
CA TRP A 628 17.64 27.14 -6.11
C TRP A 628 18.77 28.12 -6.45
N LYS A 629 18.41 29.40 -6.67
CA LYS A 629 19.41 30.49 -6.73
C LYS A 629 20.03 30.74 -5.38
#